data_AF-A0A945CVL1-F1
#
_entry.id   AF-A0A945CVL1-F1
#
_cell.length_a   1.000
_cell.length_b   1.000
_cell.length_c   1.000
_cell.angle_alpha   90.00
_cell.angle_beta   90.00
_cell.angle_gamma   90.00
#
_symmetry.space_group_name_H-M   'P 1'
#
loop_
_entity.id
_entity.type
_entity.pdbx_description
1 polymer ?
#
loop_
_entity_poly.entity_id
_entity_poly.type
_entity_poly.pdbx_seq_one_letter_code
_entity_poly.pdbx_strand_id
1 'polypeptide(L)'
;MSQQYAFVGCYSGFAPGQLGWVGSKQPGEGILSFSFSSADGSLSLIGKITKQDSPTWLEIHPNRRFLVATHELSHHTGVPAGTGFVTSYQIQPDGALERVCTQSTGGQGNTCATFDRTGHFLLVTRYWEGGISVLPFDPDTGAIGEVTARPDHTGAGPHPLRQSAPHPHGVHGDPRTNLVYAMDLGTDKVHQYILDIATGTLAPQGEVELAPGCGPRGINFHPSLRVAYVNCELDGTVAVCAVDNDKGLAPVQTVRCYPEGFEGRGHPENLGKADFWGAEACLSADASHYYYVCRVHQSIAVYTVGLDDGQLTYSSRCALAANSNARNLTLDPNGKYLLVASQDADCVECFRIDPETGALELAHTQHAPCAADVAVI
;
A
#
# COMPACT_ATOMS: atom_id res chain seq x y z
N MET A 1 19.02 17.94 -14.00
CA MET A 1 17.92 17.23 -13.32
C MET A 1 18.57 16.44 -12.19
N SER A 2 18.03 16.49 -10.98
CA SER A 2 18.50 15.64 -9.89
C SER A 2 18.29 14.17 -10.27
N GLN A 3 19.25 13.31 -9.94
CA GLN A 3 19.09 11.87 -10.10
C GLN A 3 17.88 11.40 -9.29
N GLN A 4 16.98 10.64 -9.91
CA GLN A 4 15.83 10.02 -9.25
C GLN A 4 16.19 8.59 -8.84
N TYR A 5 15.54 8.13 -7.77
CA TYR A 5 15.76 6.80 -7.21
C TYR A 5 14.44 6.06 -7.03
N ALA A 6 14.50 4.75 -7.22
CA ALA A 6 13.42 3.84 -6.85
C ALA A 6 13.94 2.85 -5.79
N PHE A 7 13.14 2.63 -4.75
CA PHE A 7 13.40 1.67 -3.68
C PHE A 7 12.37 0.56 -3.78
N VAL A 8 12.83 -0.69 -3.76
CA VAL A 8 11.96 -1.86 -3.89
C VAL A 8 12.10 -2.72 -2.64
N GLY A 9 11.01 -2.83 -1.90
CA GLY A 9 10.88 -3.69 -0.73
C GLY A 9 10.45 -5.09 -1.14
N CYS A 10 10.71 -6.10 -0.31
CA CYS A 10 10.44 -7.50 -0.65
C CYS A 10 9.98 -8.31 0.57
N TYR A 11 9.44 -9.49 0.33
CA TYR A 11 9.51 -10.56 1.34
C TYR A 11 10.90 -11.20 1.31
N SER A 12 11.46 -11.49 2.49
CA SER A 12 12.78 -12.10 2.65
C SER A 12 12.75 -13.17 3.75
N GLY A 13 13.86 -13.91 3.92
CA GLY A 13 14.02 -14.83 5.05
C GLY A 13 13.10 -16.07 5.04
N PHE A 14 12.55 -16.47 3.90
CA PHE A 14 11.71 -17.66 3.78
C PHE A 14 12.34 -18.73 2.88
N ALA A 15 11.98 -20.00 3.07
CA ALA A 15 12.24 -21.07 2.11
C ALA A 15 11.08 -21.15 1.08
N PRO A 16 11.33 -21.49 -0.19
CA PRO A 16 10.27 -21.61 -1.19
C PRO A 16 9.13 -22.52 -0.72
N GLY A 17 7.89 -22.01 -0.78
CA GLY A 17 6.69 -22.71 -0.31
C GLY A 17 6.41 -22.62 1.19
N GLN A 18 7.26 -21.95 1.98
CA GLN A 18 7.04 -21.75 3.42
C GLN A 18 5.88 -20.78 3.71
N LEU A 19 5.74 -19.73 2.90
CA LEU A 19 4.68 -18.74 3.03
C LEU A 19 3.58 -19.03 2.00
N GLY A 20 2.40 -19.46 2.45
CA GLY A 20 1.31 -19.88 1.54
C GLY A 20 0.74 -18.78 0.65
N TRP A 21 1.01 -17.51 0.98
CA TRP A 21 0.62 -16.33 0.20
C TRP A 21 1.74 -15.77 -0.69
N VAL A 22 2.94 -16.37 -0.66
CA VAL A 22 4.08 -16.02 -1.51
C VAL A 22 4.36 -17.17 -2.47
N GLY A 23 4.16 -16.92 -3.76
CA GLY A 23 4.46 -17.88 -4.83
C GLY A 23 5.88 -17.77 -5.39
N SER A 24 6.60 -16.68 -5.10
CA SER A 24 8.01 -16.54 -5.49
C SER A 24 8.86 -17.68 -4.92
N LYS A 25 9.80 -18.16 -5.74
CA LYS A 25 10.80 -19.16 -5.36
C LYS A 25 12.14 -18.53 -5.00
N GLN A 26 12.24 -17.21 -5.08
CA GLN A 26 13.47 -16.47 -4.85
C GLN A 26 13.19 -15.40 -3.77
N PRO A 27 13.47 -15.70 -2.49
CA PRO A 27 13.38 -14.72 -1.43
C PRO A 27 14.25 -13.50 -1.75
N GLY A 28 13.73 -12.31 -1.48
CA GLY A 28 14.54 -11.10 -1.57
C GLY A 28 15.48 -10.95 -0.37
N GLU A 29 16.26 -9.87 -0.37
CA GLU A 29 17.29 -9.61 0.65
C GLU A 29 17.02 -8.38 1.52
N GLY A 30 15.92 -7.65 1.29
CA GLY A 30 15.59 -6.41 1.98
C GLY A 30 15.14 -5.33 1.00
N ILE A 31 15.73 -4.13 1.08
CA ILE A 31 15.38 -3.02 0.17
C ILE A 31 16.46 -2.88 -0.91
N LEU A 32 16.06 -3.03 -2.18
CA LEU A 32 16.92 -2.79 -3.34
C LEU A 32 16.81 -1.33 -3.78
N SER A 33 17.93 -0.71 -4.12
CA SER A 33 17.96 0.68 -4.63
C SER A 33 18.36 0.74 -6.10
N PHE A 34 17.54 1.44 -6.89
CA PHE A 34 17.70 1.63 -8.32
C PHE A 34 17.80 3.11 -8.66
N SER A 35 18.57 3.45 -9.68
CA SER A 35 18.46 4.75 -10.35
C SER A 35 17.27 4.67 -11.28
N PHE A 36 16.38 5.65 -11.19
CA PHE A 36 15.21 5.77 -12.06
C PHE A 36 15.43 6.86 -13.12
N SER A 37 15.14 6.54 -14.38
CA SER A 37 15.19 7.47 -15.49
C SER A 37 13.78 7.92 -15.84
N SER A 38 13.43 9.18 -15.54
CA SER A 38 12.15 9.77 -15.97
C SER A 38 12.07 10.07 -17.48
N ALA A 39 13.14 9.83 -18.22
CA ALA A 39 13.16 10.00 -19.67
C ALA A 39 12.52 8.80 -20.40
N ASP A 40 12.76 7.58 -19.92
CA ASP A 40 12.30 6.34 -20.54
C ASP A 40 11.59 5.37 -19.58
N GLY A 41 11.66 5.60 -18.27
CA GLY A 41 11.07 4.76 -17.25
C GLY A 41 11.99 3.61 -16.80
N SER A 42 13.25 3.59 -17.24
CA SER A 42 14.17 2.50 -16.90
C SER A 42 14.63 2.56 -15.43
N LEU A 43 14.78 1.37 -14.82
CA LEU A 43 15.40 1.19 -13.51
C LEU A 43 16.76 0.50 -13.72
N SER A 44 17.82 1.07 -13.13
CA SER A 44 19.15 0.44 -13.13
C SER A 44 19.62 0.21 -11.70
N LEU A 45 20.02 -1.02 -11.38
CA LEU A 45 20.45 -1.38 -10.02
C LEU A 45 21.72 -0.61 -9.66
N ILE A 46 21.71 0.09 -8.52
CA ILE A 46 22.88 0.87 -8.05
C ILE A 46 23.89 -0.01 -7.28
N GLY A 47 23.56 -1.30 -7.10
CA GLY A 47 24.39 -2.26 -6.35
C GLY A 47 24.23 -2.11 -4.83
N LYS A 48 23.15 -1.47 -4.38
CA LYS A 48 22.88 -1.22 -2.97
C LYS A 48 21.69 -2.04 -2.51
N ILE A 49 21.93 -2.86 -1.49
CA ILE A 49 20.94 -3.70 -0.84
C ILE A 49 20.98 -3.37 0.64
N THR A 50 19.88 -2.86 1.16
CA THR A 50 19.69 -2.63 2.59
C THR A 50 19.12 -3.89 3.18
N LYS A 51 19.98 -4.73 3.76
CA LYS A 51 19.57 -6.04 4.30
C LYS A 51 18.58 -5.87 5.43
N GLN A 52 17.42 -6.50 5.29
CA GLN A 52 16.33 -6.38 6.24
C GLN A 52 15.29 -7.48 6.05
N ASP A 53 14.61 -7.84 7.14
CA ASP A 53 13.57 -8.86 7.14
C ASP A 53 12.23 -8.29 6.67
N SER A 54 11.73 -8.85 5.58
CA SER A 54 10.45 -8.57 4.92
C SER A 54 10.00 -7.10 4.96
N PRO A 55 10.79 -6.14 4.41
CA PRO A 55 10.35 -4.75 4.27
C PRO A 55 9.29 -4.63 3.16
N THR A 56 8.03 -4.91 3.48
CA THR A 56 6.94 -5.07 2.49
C THR A 56 6.07 -3.84 2.28
N TRP A 57 6.37 -2.74 2.99
CA TRP A 57 5.80 -1.41 2.78
C TRP A 57 6.89 -0.36 2.99
N LEU A 58 6.97 0.63 2.10
CA LEU A 58 7.92 1.72 2.09
C LEU A 58 7.16 3.05 2.01
N GLU A 59 7.37 3.92 2.99
CA GLU A 59 6.77 5.25 3.04
C GLU A 59 7.86 6.31 3.00
N ILE A 60 7.82 7.18 1.99
CA ILE A 60 8.73 8.33 1.91
C ILE A 60 8.13 9.48 2.70
N HIS A 61 8.88 10.01 3.67
CA HIS A 61 8.45 11.17 4.43
C HIS A 61 8.26 12.40 3.50
N PRO A 62 7.27 13.28 3.74
CA PRO A 62 6.98 14.42 2.86
C PRO A 62 8.16 15.35 2.53
N ASN A 63 9.15 15.46 3.43
CA ASN A 63 10.38 16.24 3.18
C ASN A 63 11.41 15.53 2.26
N ARG A 64 11.13 14.29 1.82
CA ARG A 64 11.94 13.48 0.92
C ARG A 64 13.34 13.12 1.44
N ARG A 65 13.60 13.29 2.74
CA ARG A 65 14.89 12.96 3.37
C ARG A 65 14.93 11.57 4.00
N PHE A 66 13.76 11.02 4.32
CA PHE A 66 13.64 9.77 5.04
C PHE A 66 12.68 8.81 4.36
N LEU A 67 12.98 7.52 4.48
CA LEU A 67 12.14 6.40 4.11
C LEU A 67 11.88 5.56 5.35
N VAL A 68 10.63 5.22 5.61
CA VAL A 68 10.23 4.30 6.66
C VAL A 68 9.78 2.99 6.04
N ALA A 69 10.27 1.87 6.55
CA ALA A 69 9.83 0.54 6.15
C ALA A 69 9.03 -0.13 7.28
N THR A 70 7.93 -0.81 6.93
CA THR A 70 7.29 -1.78 7.81
C THR A 70 7.86 -3.17 7.58
N HIS A 71 7.70 -4.05 8.56
CA HIS A 71 8.22 -5.41 8.49
C HIS A 71 7.09 -6.43 8.68
N GLU A 72 6.80 -7.20 7.64
CA GLU A 72 5.76 -8.24 7.67
C GLU A 72 6.37 -9.56 8.14
N LEU A 73 6.68 -9.58 9.43
CA LEU A 73 7.39 -10.66 10.08
C LEU A 73 6.43 -11.81 10.42
N SER A 74 6.94 -13.03 10.24
CA SER A 74 6.36 -14.23 10.84
C SER A 74 7.48 -15.16 11.28
N HIS A 75 7.16 -16.41 11.64
CA HIS A 75 8.13 -17.41 12.11
C HIS A 75 9.31 -17.64 11.15
N HIS A 76 9.20 -17.29 9.87
CA HIS A 76 10.26 -17.45 8.87
C HIS A 76 11.48 -16.57 9.12
N THR A 77 11.30 -15.35 9.65
CA THR A 77 12.37 -14.35 9.77
C THR A 77 13.33 -14.57 10.95
N GLY A 78 13.07 -15.55 11.82
CA GLY A 78 13.86 -15.76 13.04
C GLY A 78 13.66 -14.67 14.11
N VAL A 79 12.92 -13.60 13.80
CA VAL A 79 12.42 -12.63 14.79
C VAL A 79 11.37 -13.33 15.65
N PRO A 80 11.38 -13.15 16.99
CA PRO A 80 10.36 -13.72 17.85
C PRO A 80 8.97 -13.40 17.33
N ALA A 81 8.16 -14.44 17.18
CA ALA A 81 6.77 -14.31 16.75
C ALA A 81 6.08 -13.24 17.61
N GLY A 82 5.44 -12.30 16.95
CA GLY A 82 4.75 -11.22 17.63
C GLY A 82 5.58 -9.99 17.99
N THR A 83 6.68 -9.74 17.27
CA THR A 83 7.45 -8.49 17.39
C THR A 83 7.30 -7.66 16.11
N GLY A 84 6.42 -6.66 16.14
CA GLY A 84 6.21 -5.70 15.06
C GLY A 84 7.03 -4.44 15.30
N PHE A 85 7.72 -3.97 14.27
CA PHE A 85 8.52 -2.76 14.30
C PHE A 85 8.50 -2.07 12.95
N VAL A 86 8.96 -0.82 12.96
CA VAL A 86 9.26 -0.02 11.77
C VAL A 86 10.72 0.41 11.81
N THR A 87 11.32 0.60 10.65
CA THR A 87 12.70 1.10 10.54
C THR A 87 12.75 2.37 9.71
N SER A 88 13.35 3.42 10.26
CA SER A 88 13.61 4.68 9.56
C SER A 88 15.00 4.66 8.92
N TYR A 89 15.08 5.15 7.70
CA TYR A 89 16.32 5.30 6.94
C TYR A 89 16.45 6.72 6.41
N GLN A 90 17.65 7.29 6.50
CA GLN A 90 18.01 8.49 5.78
C GLN A 90 18.35 8.14 4.33
N ILE A 91 17.75 8.86 3.39
CA ILE A 91 18.00 8.72 1.96
C ILE A 91 19.26 9.52 1.62
N GLN A 92 20.30 8.82 1.17
CA GLN A 92 21.57 9.44 0.81
C GLN A 92 21.54 9.98 -0.63
N PRO A 93 22.38 11.00 -0.96
CA PRO A 93 22.40 11.60 -2.30
C PRO A 93 22.74 10.64 -3.45
N ASP A 94 23.30 9.49 -3.12
CA ASP A 94 23.71 8.46 -4.07
C ASP A 94 22.71 7.27 -4.12
N GLY A 95 21.55 7.40 -3.47
CA GLY A 95 20.50 6.39 -3.39
C GLY A 95 20.74 5.29 -2.35
N ALA A 96 21.75 5.40 -1.48
CA ALA A 96 21.87 4.50 -0.33
C ALA A 96 20.83 4.83 0.75
N LEU A 97 20.44 3.82 1.53
CA LEU A 97 19.63 3.99 2.73
C LEU A 97 20.51 3.76 3.96
N GLU A 98 20.67 4.79 4.78
CA GLU A 98 21.38 4.69 6.06
C GLU A 98 20.35 4.55 7.18
N ARG A 99 20.43 3.47 7.96
CA ARG A 99 19.47 3.24 9.05
C ARG A 99 19.65 4.29 10.14
N VAL A 100 18.57 4.98 10.49
CA VAL A 100 18.50 5.93 11.61
C VAL A 100 18.14 5.18 12.90
N CYS A 101 16.98 4.52 12.92
CA CYS A 101 16.50 3.78 14.08
C CYS A 101 15.50 2.69 13.69
N THR A 102 15.30 1.73 14.59
CA THR A 102 14.22 0.74 14.54
C THR A 102 13.38 0.92 15.79
N GLN A 103 12.06 0.98 15.65
CA GLN A 103 11.14 1.27 16.74
C GLN A 103 9.99 0.27 16.79
N SER A 104 9.71 -0.25 18.00
CA SER A 104 8.57 -1.13 18.23
C SER A 104 7.26 -0.41 17.96
N THR A 105 6.35 -1.07 17.26
CA THR A 105 4.99 -0.56 17.01
C THR A 105 4.01 -0.94 18.12
N GLY A 106 4.50 -1.62 19.16
CA GLY A 106 3.68 -2.15 20.24
C GLY A 106 2.75 -3.28 19.79
N GLY A 107 3.09 -3.97 18.70
CA GLY A 107 2.26 -5.04 18.16
C GLY A 107 2.98 -6.12 17.34
N GLN A 108 2.27 -6.79 16.43
CA GLN A 108 2.69 -7.94 15.62
C GLN A 108 2.32 -7.73 14.15
N GLY A 109 3.33 -7.71 13.27
CA GLY A 109 3.11 -7.64 11.83
C GLY A 109 2.49 -6.31 11.36
N ASN A 110 3.29 -5.54 10.62
CA ASN A 110 2.91 -4.23 10.13
C ASN A 110 2.77 -4.28 8.62
N THR A 111 1.57 -4.01 8.09
CA THR A 111 1.28 -4.09 6.65
C THR A 111 1.31 -2.74 5.94
N CYS A 112 1.18 -1.64 6.69
CA CYS A 112 1.14 -0.29 6.15
C CYS A 112 1.65 0.69 7.21
N ALA A 113 2.40 1.70 6.76
CA ALA A 113 2.72 2.89 7.55
C ALA A 113 2.60 4.14 6.70
N THR A 114 2.04 5.20 7.24
CA THR A 114 1.90 6.50 6.56
C THR A 114 2.16 7.64 7.52
N PHE A 115 2.48 8.82 6.98
CA PHE A 115 2.60 10.03 7.79
C PHE A 115 1.28 10.76 7.92
N ASP A 116 1.07 11.40 9.07
CA ASP A 116 0.05 12.42 9.20
C ASP A 116 0.36 13.63 8.29
N ARG A 117 -0.61 14.51 8.08
CA ARG A 117 -0.45 15.68 7.20
C ARG A 117 0.67 16.64 7.61
N THR A 118 1.15 16.59 8.86
CA THR A 118 2.25 17.42 9.35
C THR A 118 3.62 16.76 9.18
N GLY A 119 3.67 15.44 8.97
CA GLY A 119 4.92 14.67 8.93
C GLY A 119 5.54 14.39 10.31
N HIS A 120 4.86 14.73 11.40
CA HIS A 120 5.36 14.58 12.76
C HIS A 120 4.84 13.32 13.46
N PHE A 121 3.92 12.58 12.85
CA PHE A 121 3.42 11.31 13.36
C PHE A 121 3.40 10.25 12.26
N LEU A 122 3.91 9.07 12.61
CA LEU A 122 3.79 7.86 11.83
C LEU A 122 2.59 7.05 12.34
N LEU A 123 1.68 6.74 11.42
CA LEU A 123 0.52 5.89 11.63
C LEU A 123 0.87 4.50 11.12
N VAL A 124 0.68 3.44 11.91
CA VAL A 124 1.10 2.08 11.54
C VAL A 124 0.01 1.07 11.83
N THR A 125 -0.26 0.15 10.91
CA THR A 125 -1.19 -0.96 11.14
C THR A 125 -0.55 -2.06 12.01
N ARG A 126 -1.37 -2.70 12.83
CA ARG A 126 -1.07 -3.94 13.55
C ARG A 126 -2.03 -5.01 13.06
N TYR A 127 -1.64 -5.66 11.96
CA TYR A 127 -2.55 -6.50 11.18
C TYR A 127 -3.04 -7.72 11.96
N TRP A 128 -2.17 -8.36 12.75
CA TRP A 128 -2.52 -9.61 13.44
C TRP A 128 -3.29 -9.40 14.74
N GLU A 129 -3.14 -8.27 15.42
CA GLU A 129 -3.89 -7.98 16.65
C GLU A 129 -5.13 -7.13 16.42
N GLY A 130 -5.31 -6.63 15.20
CA GLY A 130 -6.51 -5.90 14.86
C GLY A 130 -6.51 -4.49 15.43
N GLY A 131 -5.56 -3.63 15.03
CA GLY A 131 -5.62 -2.20 15.40
C GLY A 131 -4.53 -1.37 14.74
N ILE A 132 -4.36 -0.13 15.20
CA ILE A 132 -3.29 0.77 14.72
C ILE A 132 -2.42 1.26 15.87
N SER A 133 -1.30 1.90 15.52
CA SER A 133 -0.40 2.58 16.43
C SER A 133 -0.02 3.96 15.88
N VAL A 134 0.21 4.92 16.79
CA VAL A 134 0.74 6.25 16.46
C VAL A 134 2.09 6.42 17.15
N LEU A 135 3.10 6.82 16.38
CA LEU A 135 4.46 7.07 16.86
C LEU A 135 4.89 8.47 16.44
N PRO A 136 5.44 9.31 17.33
CA PRO A 136 6.05 10.57 16.94
C PRO A 136 7.21 10.34 15.97
N PHE A 137 7.36 11.22 15.00
CA PHE A 137 8.45 11.26 14.05
C PHE A 137 9.13 12.62 14.09
N ASP A 138 10.47 12.61 14.17
CA ASP A 138 11.26 13.82 14.08
C ASP A 138 11.72 14.02 12.62
N PRO A 139 11.15 14.99 11.87
CA PRO A 139 11.50 15.22 10.47
C PRO A 139 12.88 15.85 10.26
N ASP A 140 13.57 16.26 11.32
CA ASP A 140 14.94 16.78 11.22
C ASP A 140 15.97 15.66 11.35
N THR A 141 15.74 14.71 12.25
CA THR A 141 16.68 13.62 12.56
C THR A 141 16.28 12.27 11.97
N GLY A 142 15.01 12.08 11.62
CA GLY A 142 14.44 10.81 11.18
C GLY A 142 14.16 9.83 12.32
N ALA A 143 14.28 10.27 13.58
CA ALA A 143 14.04 9.43 14.74
C ALA A 143 12.54 9.14 14.93
N ILE A 144 12.22 7.92 15.37
CA ILE A 144 10.86 7.48 15.70
C ILE A 144 10.77 7.33 17.22
N GLY A 145 9.79 8.01 17.83
CA GLY A 145 9.50 7.97 19.27
C GLY A 145 8.68 6.75 19.70
N GLU A 146 8.43 6.64 21.01
CA GLU A 146 7.56 5.59 21.56
C GLU A 146 6.09 5.74 21.16
N VAL A 147 5.35 4.63 21.19
CA VAL A 147 3.92 4.61 20.84
C VAL A 147 3.13 5.53 21.78
N THR A 148 2.38 6.46 21.21
CA THR A 148 1.55 7.46 21.92
C THR A 148 0.06 7.12 21.91
N ALA A 149 -0.40 6.40 20.89
CA ALA A 149 -1.74 5.82 20.83
C ALA A 149 -1.71 4.43 20.21
N ARG A 150 -2.58 3.54 20.69
CA ARG A 150 -2.67 2.15 20.24
C ARG A 150 -4.09 1.57 20.36
N PRO A 151 -5.09 2.11 19.65
CA PRO A 151 -6.44 1.58 19.71
C PRO A 151 -6.49 0.17 19.09
N ASP A 152 -7.21 -0.72 19.76
CA ASP A 152 -7.57 -2.05 19.25
C ASP A 152 -8.99 -1.97 18.66
N HIS A 153 -9.19 -2.65 17.53
CA HIS A 153 -10.47 -2.82 16.86
C HIS A 153 -11.14 -4.10 17.37
N THR A 154 -12.45 -4.23 17.11
CA THR A 154 -13.22 -5.43 17.45
C THR A 154 -14.22 -5.75 16.34
N GLY A 155 -14.63 -7.01 16.25
CA GLY A 155 -15.59 -7.49 15.25
C GLY A 155 -15.01 -8.56 14.34
N ALA A 156 -15.81 -8.93 13.35
CA ALA A 156 -15.50 -9.94 12.35
C ALA A 156 -16.41 -9.70 11.12
N GLY A 157 -15.99 -10.20 9.97
CA GLY A 157 -16.76 -10.23 8.72
C GLY A 157 -17.13 -11.67 8.31
N PRO A 158 -17.81 -11.85 7.16
CA PRO A 158 -18.35 -13.14 6.76
C PRO A 158 -17.29 -14.12 6.24
N HIS A 159 -16.11 -13.68 5.79
CA HIS A 159 -15.11 -14.59 5.23
C HIS A 159 -14.41 -15.40 6.34
N PRO A 160 -14.59 -16.74 6.41
CA PRO A 160 -14.29 -17.53 7.61
C PRO A 160 -12.80 -17.56 8.01
N LEU A 161 -11.89 -17.37 7.05
CA LEU A 161 -10.44 -17.41 7.30
C LEU A 161 -9.75 -16.03 7.29
N ARG A 162 -10.36 -15.03 6.67
CA ARG A 162 -9.73 -13.72 6.42
C ARG A 162 -10.38 -12.61 7.24
N GLN A 163 -11.54 -12.90 7.83
CA GLN A 163 -12.37 -11.95 8.56
C GLN A 163 -12.90 -12.55 9.87
N SER A 164 -12.19 -13.53 10.44
CA SER A 164 -12.54 -14.10 11.75
C SER A 164 -12.21 -13.18 12.93
N ALA A 165 -11.42 -12.13 12.68
CA ALA A 165 -11.02 -11.09 13.62
C ALA A 165 -10.66 -9.81 12.82
N PRO A 166 -10.45 -8.67 13.50
CA PRO A 166 -10.03 -7.43 12.84
C PRO A 166 -8.61 -7.54 12.28
N HIS A 167 -8.41 -6.96 11.10
CA HIS A 167 -7.17 -7.00 10.33
C HIS A 167 -6.98 -5.68 9.55
N PRO A 168 -6.68 -4.55 10.23
CA PRO A 168 -6.39 -3.31 9.54
C PRO A 168 -5.19 -3.49 8.62
N HIS A 169 -5.44 -3.32 7.32
CA HIS A 169 -4.43 -3.53 6.29
C HIS A 169 -3.78 -2.21 5.86
N GLY A 170 -4.53 -1.10 5.91
CA GLY A 170 -4.04 0.24 5.58
C GLY A 170 -4.47 1.27 6.63
N VAL A 171 -3.67 2.32 6.79
CA VAL A 171 -3.97 3.48 7.65
C VAL A 171 -3.46 4.75 6.99
N HIS A 172 -4.30 5.80 6.89
CA HIS A 172 -3.93 7.07 6.27
C HIS A 172 -4.54 8.25 7.01
N GLY A 173 -3.75 9.33 7.16
CA GLY A 173 -4.27 10.63 7.56
C GLY A 173 -4.98 11.32 6.39
N ASP A 174 -6.02 12.09 6.68
CA ASP A 174 -6.62 13.03 5.73
C ASP A 174 -5.59 14.10 5.37
N PRO A 175 -5.36 14.40 4.08
CA PRO A 175 -4.40 15.43 3.69
C PRO A 175 -4.81 16.86 4.12
N ARG A 176 -6.07 17.10 4.53
CA ARG A 176 -6.59 18.43 4.86
C ARG A 176 -7.02 18.62 6.31
N THR A 177 -7.27 17.53 7.03
CA THR A 177 -7.81 17.57 8.40
C THR A 177 -6.95 16.70 9.31
N ASN A 178 -7.34 16.58 10.58
CA ASN A 178 -6.67 15.67 11.51
C ASN A 178 -7.36 14.29 11.56
N LEU A 179 -8.22 13.99 10.59
CA LEU A 179 -8.87 12.69 10.50
C LEU A 179 -7.85 11.62 10.11
N VAL A 180 -8.00 10.44 10.72
CA VAL A 180 -7.23 9.24 10.41
C VAL A 180 -8.20 8.12 10.09
N TYR A 181 -7.95 7.41 9.01
CA TYR A 181 -8.77 6.31 8.51
C TYR A 181 -7.97 5.02 8.55
N ALA A 182 -8.51 3.98 9.19
CA ALA A 182 -7.93 2.65 9.20
C ALA A 182 -8.86 1.66 8.49
N MET A 183 -8.40 1.11 7.37
CA MET A 183 -9.15 0.17 6.54
C MET A 183 -8.99 -1.23 7.12
N ASP A 184 -10.07 -1.73 7.72
CA ASP A 184 -10.08 -3.00 8.41
C ASP A 184 -10.70 -4.10 7.57
N LEU A 185 -9.79 -4.83 6.90
CA LEU A 185 -10.11 -5.98 6.06
C LEU A 185 -10.96 -7.00 6.82
N GLY A 186 -10.63 -7.20 8.09
CA GLY A 186 -11.22 -8.24 8.93
C GLY A 186 -12.66 -7.96 9.36
N THR A 187 -13.11 -6.70 9.29
CA THR A 187 -14.42 -6.28 9.81
C THR A 187 -15.32 -5.62 8.78
N ASP A 188 -14.86 -5.44 7.54
CA ASP A 188 -15.57 -4.69 6.48
C ASP A 188 -15.84 -3.22 6.84
N LYS A 189 -14.95 -2.62 7.64
CA LYS A 189 -15.11 -1.26 8.15
C LYS A 189 -13.92 -0.37 7.83
N VAL A 190 -14.19 0.93 7.74
CA VAL A 190 -13.17 1.97 7.87
C VAL A 190 -13.34 2.63 9.24
N HIS A 191 -12.38 2.43 10.14
CA HIS A 191 -12.36 3.09 11.45
C HIS A 191 -11.86 4.51 11.30
N GLN A 192 -12.49 5.46 11.99
CA GLN A 192 -12.21 6.88 11.90
C GLN A 192 -11.80 7.43 13.26
N TYR A 193 -10.70 8.18 13.28
CA TYR A 193 -10.16 8.83 14.46
C TYR A 193 -9.84 10.30 14.18
N ILE A 194 -9.75 11.10 15.24
CA ILE A 194 -9.14 12.43 15.22
C ILE A 194 -7.78 12.33 15.90
N LEU A 195 -6.72 12.70 15.18
CA LEU A 195 -5.38 12.83 15.71
C LEU A 195 -5.20 14.19 16.42
N ASP A 196 -4.83 14.14 17.69
CA ASP A 196 -4.30 15.30 18.38
C ASP A 196 -2.81 15.47 18.03
N ILE A 197 -2.53 16.40 17.12
CA ILE A 197 -1.18 16.70 16.63
C ILE A 197 -0.25 17.30 17.71
N ALA A 198 -0.75 17.68 18.88
CA ALA A 198 0.09 18.12 19.98
C ALA A 198 0.59 16.95 20.83
N THR A 199 -0.20 15.88 20.94
CA THR A 199 0.04 14.78 21.88
C THR A 199 0.29 13.43 21.21
N GLY A 200 -0.06 13.27 19.94
CA GLY A 200 -0.02 11.99 19.23
C GLY A 200 -1.15 11.03 19.65
N THR A 201 -2.16 11.51 20.37
CA THR A 201 -3.28 10.68 20.81
C THR A 201 -4.38 10.61 19.76
N LEU A 202 -5.17 9.52 19.80
CA LEU A 202 -6.32 9.32 18.90
C LEU A 202 -7.62 9.36 19.69
N ALA A 203 -8.55 10.21 19.28
CA ALA A 203 -9.94 10.18 19.73
C ALA A 203 -10.80 9.41 18.71
N PRO A 204 -11.58 8.40 19.12
CA PRO A 204 -12.52 7.74 18.21
C PRO A 204 -13.57 8.72 17.67
N GLN A 205 -13.82 8.69 16.36
CA GLN A 205 -14.83 9.51 15.71
C GLN A 205 -16.02 8.68 15.22
N GLY A 206 -15.78 7.46 14.75
CA GLY A 206 -16.80 6.57 14.27
C GLY A 206 -16.25 5.49 13.35
N GLU A 207 -17.14 4.74 12.73
CA GLU A 207 -16.82 3.69 11.78
C GLU A 207 -17.75 3.78 10.58
N VAL A 208 -17.24 3.47 9.40
CA VAL A 208 -18.01 3.36 8.16
C VAL A 208 -18.09 1.90 7.77
N GLU A 209 -19.30 1.36 7.76
CA GLU A 209 -19.55 0.01 7.26
C GLU A 209 -19.55 -0.01 5.73
N LEU A 210 -18.80 -0.95 5.17
CA LEU A 210 -18.81 -1.24 3.74
C LEU A 210 -19.55 -2.57 3.48
N ALA A 211 -19.59 -3.00 2.23
CA ALA A 211 -20.31 -4.22 1.86
C ALA A 211 -19.72 -5.45 2.61
N PRO A 212 -20.56 -6.33 3.18
CA PRO A 212 -20.07 -7.52 3.85
C PRO A 212 -19.21 -8.39 2.93
N GLY A 213 -18.02 -8.76 3.38
CA GLY A 213 -17.03 -9.55 2.64
C GLY A 213 -16.15 -8.75 1.69
N CYS A 214 -16.20 -7.41 1.69
CA CYS A 214 -15.38 -6.59 0.81
C CYS A 214 -13.89 -6.56 1.22
N GLY A 215 -13.62 -6.54 2.52
CA GLY A 215 -12.27 -6.47 3.07
C GLY A 215 -11.49 -5.21 2.65
N PRO A 216 -11.81 -4.03 3.20
CA PRO A 216 -11.12 -2.77 2.92
C PRO A 216 -9.60 -2.88 3.14
N ARG A 217 -8.80 -2.37 2.20
CA ARG A 217 -7.35 -2.58 2.17
C ARG A 217 -6.54 -1.30 2.22
N GLY A 218 -6.86 -0.32 1.37
CA GLY A 218 -6.16 0.96 1.24
C GLY A 218 -7.13 2.12 1.00
N ILE A 219 -6.60 3.34 0.92
CA ILE A 219 -7.38 4.53 0.57
C ILE A 219 -6.53 5.53 -0.21
N ASN A 220 -7.11 6.12 -1.26
CA ASN A 220 -6.50 7.25 -1.96
C ASN A 220 -7.42 8.47 -1.89
N PHE A 221 -6.86 9.65 -1.65
CA PHE A 221 -7.62 10.90 -1.61
C PHE A 221 -7.48 11.66 -2.92
N HIS A 222 -8.59 12.15 -3.46
CA HIS A 222 -8.54 13.08 -4.57
C HIS A 222 -7.85 14.40 -4.11
N PRO A 223 -6.87 14.94 -4.85
CA PRO A 223 -6.11 16.11 -4.42
C PRO A 223 -6.96 17.39 -4.30
N SER A 224 -7.93 17.58 -5.19
CA SER A 224 -8.80 18.79 -5.25
C SER A 224 -10.23 18.58 -4.72
N LEU A 225 -10.94 17.55 -5.17
CA LEU A 225 -12.25 17.18 -4.65
C LEU A 225 -12.18 16.63 -3.22
N ARG A 226 -13.29 16.71 -2.48
CA ARG A 226 -13.43 16.02 -1.18
C ARG A 226 -14.00 14.63 -1.38
N VAL A 227 -13.19 13.80 -2.04
CA VAL A 227 -13.51 12.41 -2.41
C VAL A 227 -12.34 11.52 -2.04
N ALA A 228 -12.63 10.32 -1.58
CA ALA A 228 -11.65 9.27 -1.33
C ALA A 228 -12.10 7.94 -1.94
N TYR A 229 -11.14 7.08 -2.26
CA TYR A 229 -11.34 5.79 -2.91
C TYR A 229 -10.83 4.68 -1.99
N VAL A 230 -11.72 3.86 -1.44
CA VAL A 230 -11.37 2.75 -0.57
C VAL A 230 -11.35 1.46 -1.38
N ASN A 231 -10.15 0.94 -1.68
CA ASN A 231 -9.99 -0.34 -2.38
C ASN A 231 -10.24 -1.52 -1.43
N CYS A 232 -11.02 -2.48 -1.90
CA CYS A 232 -11.45 -3.65 -1.15
C CYS A 232 -10.81 -4.92 -1.74
N GLU A 233 -10.18 -5.73 -0.89
CA GLU A 233 -9.36 -6.88 -1.26
C GLU A 233 -10.19 -8.09 -1.66
N LEU A 234 -11.14 -8.47 -0.81
CA LEU A 234 -11.76 -9.79 -0.81
C LEU A 234 -12.90 -9.92 -1.81
N ASP A 235 -13.56 -8.80 -2.12
CA ASP A 235 -14.57 -8.74 -3.15
C ASP A 235 -14.12 -8.02 -4.40
N GLY A 236 -12.88 -7.53 -4.48
CA GLY A 236 -12.34 -6.87 -5.67
C GLY A 236 -13.10 -5.62 -6.11
N THR A 237 -13.53 -4.77 -5.18
CA THR A 237 -14.26 -3.51 -5.45
C THR A 237 -13.51 -2.27 -5.00
N VAL A 238 -14.02 -1.11 -5.37
CA VAL A 238 -13.64 0.20 -4.82
C VAL A 238 -14.91 0.92 -4.38
N ALA A 239 -14.94 1.36 -3.13
CA ALA A 239 -15.95 2.29 -2.63
C ALA A 239 -15.45 3.73 -2.83
N VAL A 240 -16.16 4.51 -3.65
CA VAL A 240 -15.96 5.96 -3.74
C VAL A 240 -16.74 6.61 -2.62
N CYS A 241 -16.06 7.41 -1.81
CA CYS A 241 -16.60 8.06 -0.64
C CYS A 241 -16.50 9.57 -0.78
N ALA A 242 -17.60 10.28 -0.53
CA ALA A 242 -17.53 11.70 -0.21
C ALA A 242 -16.83 11.87 1.16
N VAL A 243 -16.04 12.94 1.31
CA VAL A 243 -15.29 13.23 2.54
C VAL A 243 -15.80 14.52 3.17
N ASP A 244 -16.56 14.37 4.25
CA ASP A 244 -16.92 15.49 5.11
C ASP A 244 -15.75 15.81 6.05
N ASN A 245 -15.39 17.10 6.20
CA ASN A 245 -14.23 17.50 6.99
C ASN A 245 -14.37 17.24 8.49
N ASP A 246 -15.60 17.10 8.98
CA ASP A 246 -15.91 16.90 10.40
C ASP A 246 -16.40 15.47 10.66
N LYS A 247 -17.18 14.88 9.74
CA LYS A 247 -17.80 13.56 9.90
C LYS A 247 -17.01 12.42 9.26
N GLY A 248 -16.12 12.73 8.32
CA GLY A 248 -15.32 11.76 7.59
C GLY A 248 -16.04 11.15 6.39
N LEU A 249 -15.88 9.85 6.16
CA LEU A 249 -16.28 9.20 4.90
C LEU A 249 -17.79 8.92 4.84
N ALA A 250 -18.36 9.08 3.66
CA ALA A 250 -19.69 8.61 3.30
C ALA A 250 -19.64 7.92 1.91
N PRO A 251 -19.84 6.60 1.80
CA PRO A 251 -19.84 5.90 0.52
C PRO A 251 -20.95 6.42 -0.41
N VAL A 252 -20.61 6.70 -1.67
CA VAL A 252 -21.53 7.24 -2.69
C VAL A 252 -21.60 6.39 -3.96
N GLN A 253 -20.58 5.57 -4.22
CA GLN A 253 -20.53 4.66 -5.36
C GLN A 253 -19.69 3.43 -4.98
N THR A 254 -20.03 2.26 -5.51
CA THR A 254 -19.17 1.08 -5.49
C THR A 254 -18.97 0.57 -6.91
N VAL A 255 -17.72 0.33 -7.32
CA VAL A 255 -17.39 -0.20 -8.65
C VAL A 255 -16.63 -1.52 -8.55
N ARG A 256 -16.82 -2.39 -9.56
CA ARG A 256 -16.23 -3.73 -9.63
C ARG A 256 -14.96 -3.73 -10.48
N CYS A 257 -13.83 -4.09 -9.87
CA CYS A 257 -12.52 -4.03 -10.55
C CYS A 257 -12.16 -5.28 -11.36
N TYR A 258 -12.92 -6.35 -11.24
CA TYR A 258 -12.75 -7.56 -12.05
C TYR A 258 -13.71 -7.56 -13.23
N PRO A 259 -13.38 -8.21 -14.36
CA PRO A 259 -14.29 -8.31 -15.48
C PRO A 259 -15.65 -8.90 -15.09
N GLU A 260 -16.69 -8.47 -15.79
CA GLU A 260 -18.00 -9.06 -15.65
C GLU A 260 -17.94 -10.56 -15.98
N GLY A 261 -18.58 -11.38 -15.14
CA GLY A 261 -18.55 -12.84 -15.28
C GLY A 261 -17.21 -13.50 -14.94
N PHE A 262 -16.24 -12.78 -14.36
CA PHE A 262 -15.00 -13.40 -13.89
C PHE A 262 -15.32 -14.40 -12.76
N GLU A 263 -15.09 -15.68 -13.04
CA GLU A 263 -15.16 -16.75 -12.06
C GLU A 263 -13.75 -17.01 -11.52
N GLY A 264 -13.47 -16.63 -10.27
CA GLY A 264 -12.15 -16.82 -9.70
C GLY A 264 -11.74 -18.30 -9.68
N ARG A 265 -12.31 -19.11 -8.79
CA ARG A 265 -11.92 -20.54 -8.67
C ARG A 265 -12.04 -21.29 -10.01
N GLY A 266 -10.95 -21.92 -10.42
CA GLY A 266 -10.90 -22.70 -11.67
C GLY A 266 -10.54 -21.89 -12.92
N HIS A 267 -10.42 -20.57 -12.85
CA HIS A 267 -9.91 -19.77 -13.97
C HIS A 267 -8.46 -20.15 -14.30
N PRO A 268 -8.08 -20.27 -15.59
CA PRO A 268 -6.71 -20.56 -16.00
C PRO A 268 -5.67 -19.59 -15.41
N GLU A 269 -6.07 -18.34 -15.19
CA GLU A 269 -5.21 -17.25 -14.70
C GLU A 269 -5.17 -17.13 -13.16
N ASN A 270 -6.14 -17.71 -12.44
CA ASN A 270 -6.25 -17.61 -10.97
C ASN A 270 -5.40 -18.65 -10.21
N LEU A 271 -4.96 -19.73 -10.87
CA LEU A 271 -4.28 -20.86 -10.21
C LEU A 271 -5.05 -21.44 -9.01
N GLY A 272 -6.36 -21.17 -8.90
CA GLY A 272 -7.23 -21.62 -7.80
C GLY A 272 -6.96 -20.97 -6.44
N LYS A 273 -6.31 -19.80 -6.36
CA LYS A 273 -5.87 -19.20 -5.09
C LYS A 273 -6.98 -18.51 -4.29
N ALA A 274 -7.86 -17.75 -4.95
CA ALA A 274 -8.99 -17.04 -4.31
C ALA A 274 -10.10 -16.70 -5.31
N ASP A 275 -11.29 -16.30 -4.87
CA ASP A 275 -12.34 -15.84 -5.80
C ASP A 275 -12.00 -14.44 -6.35
N PHE A 276 -11.62 -13.53 -5.46
CA PHE A 276 -11.06 -12.22 -5.79
C PHE A 276 -9.90 -11.90 -4.85
N TRP A 277 -8.96 -11.09 -5.31
CA TRP A 277 -7.84 -10.64 -4.50
C TRP A 277 -7.27 -9.32 -5.03
N GLY A 278 -7.83 -8.22 -4.55
CA GLY A 278 -7.34 -6.86 -4.81
C GLY A 278 -6.00 -6.58 -4.14
N ALA A 279 -5.25 -5.60 -4.60
CA ALA A 279 -4.09 -5.07 -3.86
C ALA A 279 -4.18 -3.56 -3.74
N GLU A 280 -3.07 -2.84 -3.93
CA GLU A 280 -3.06 -1.38 -3.90
C GLU A 280 -3.71 -0.74 -5.14
N ALA A 281 -3.95 0.55 -4.99
CA ALA A 281 -4.48 1.43 -6.00
C ALA A 281 -3.83 2.83 -5.90
N CYS A 282 -3.89 3.60 -6.98
CA CYS A 282 -3.49 4.99 -6.96
C CYS A 282 -4.27 5.82 -7.98
N LEU A 283 -4.23 7.13 -7.82
CA LEU A 283 -4.68 8.09 -8.83
C LEU A 283 -3.53 8.44 -9.78
N SER A 284 -3.85 8.87 -11.01
CA SER A 284 -2.91 9.60 -11.87
C SER A 284 -2.49 10.92 -11.20
N ALA A 285 -1.39 11.53 -11.65
CA ALA A 285 -0.85 12.76 -11.03
C ALA A 285 -1.81 13.96 -11.09
N ASP A 286 -2.65 14.02 -12.12
CA ASP A 286 -3.73 15.00 -12.28
C ASP A 286 -5.08 14.52 -11.69
N ALA A 287 -5.11 13.31 -11.12
CA ALA A 287 -6.27 12.62 -10.58
C ALA A 287 -7.45 12.43 -11.56
N SER A 288 -7.20 12.45 -12.87
CA SER A 288 -8.19 12.15 -13.90
C SER A 288 -8.42 10.65 -14.11
N HIS A 289 -7.50 9.79 -13.62
CA HIS A 289 -7.58 8.34 -13.71
C HIS A 289 -7.31 7.66 -12.38
N TYR A 290 -7.88 6.47 -12.21
CA TYR A 290 -7.69 5.62 -11.04
C TYR A 290 -7.27 4.21 -11.49
N TYR A 291 -6.23 3.68 -10.83
CA TYR A 291 -5.61 2.39 -11.12
C TYR A 291 -5.80 1.44 -9.96
N TYR A 292 -6.26 0.21 -10.22
CA TYR A 292 -6.46 -0.80 -9.20
C TYR A 292 -5.83 -2.12 -9.62
N VAL A 293 -5.04 -2.75 -8.73
CA VAL A 293 -4.44 -4.06 -9.00
C VAL A 293 -5.38 -5.22 -8.66
N CYS A 294 -5.62 -6.07 -9.65
CA CYS A 294 -6.35 -7.33 -9.53
C CYS A 294 -5.36 -8.50 -9.53
N ARG A 295 -4.91 -8.98 -8.36
CA ARG A 295 -3.86 -10.03 -8.28
C ARG A 295 -4.25 -11.32 -8.96
N VAL A 296 -5.47 -11.78 -8.67
CA VAL A 296 -6.03 -13.03 -9.21
C VAL A 296 -6.19 -12.99 -10.74
N HIS A 297 -6.52 -11.83 -11.31
CA HIS A 297 -6.61 -11.64 -12.76
C HIS A 297 -5.24 -11.24 -13.37
N GLN A 298 -4.25 -10.92 -12.54
CA GLN A 298 -2.92 -10.47 -12.99
C GLN A 298 -3.02 -9.24 -13.91
N SER A 299 -3.79 -8.24 -13.49
CA SER A 299 -4.04 -7.04 -14.30
C SER A 299 -4.26 -5.79 -13.45
N ILE A 300 -4.19 -4.62 -14.10
CA ILE A 300 -4.60 -3.33 -13.56
C ILE A 300 -5.91 -2.93 -14.24
N ALA A 301 -6.95 -2.69 -13.44
CA ALA A 301 -8.17 -2.03 -13.91
C ALA A 301 -7.95 -0.52 -13.91
N VAL A 302 -8.31 0.14 -15.01
CA VAL A 302 -8.16 1.59 -15.20
C VAL A 302 -9.54 2.21 -15.29
N TYR A 303 -9.76 3.28 -14.54
CA TYR A 303 -10.99 4.06 -14.53
C TYR A 303 -10.71 5.52 -14.89
N THR A 304 -11.66 6.17 -15.54
CA THR A 304 -11.74 7.64 -15.55
C THR A 304 -12.40 8.13 -14.27
N VAL A 305 -11.96 9.30 -13.80
CA VAL A 305 -12.48 9.98 -12.62
C VAL A 305 -13.37 11.14 -13.08
N GLY A 306 -14.60 11.18 -12.59
CA GLY A 306 -15.54 12.28 -12.84
C GLY A 306 -15.01 13.60 -12.30
N LEU A 307 -14.96 14.63 -13.15
CA LEU A 307 -14.35 15.93 -12.81
C LEU A 307 -15.07 16.67 -11.67
N ASP A 308 -16.39 16.44 -11.51
CA ASP A 308 -17.21 17.17 -10.54
C ASP A 308 -17.46 16.38 -9.24
N ASP A 309 -17.59 15.06 -9.35
CA ASP A 309 -18.04 14.19 -8.25
C ASP A 309 -17.03 13.10 -7.87
N GLY A 310 -15.93 12.98 -8.62
CA GLY A 310 -14.91 11.97 -8.41
C GLY A 310 -15.37 10.54 -8.68
N GLN A 311 -16.55 10.31 -9.26
CA GLN A 311 -17.05 8.96 -9.51
C GLN A 311 -16.18 8.22 -10.54
N LEU A 312 -16.06 6.91 -10.37
CA LEU A 312 -15.24 6.07 -11.23
C LEU A 312 -16.10 5.48 -12.37
N THR A 313 -15.59 5.59 -13.60
CA THR A 313 -16.14 4.91 -14.78
C THR A 313 -15.07 4.03 -15.39
N TYR A 314 -15.37 2.75 -15.63
CA TYR A 314 -14.39 1.81 -16.19
C TYR A 314 -13.92 2.31 -17.57
N SER A 315 -12.60 2.33 -17.77
CA SER A 315 -11.96 2.78 -19.00
C SER A 315 -11.33 1.60 -19.74
N SER A 316 -10.34 0.96 -19.11
CA SER A 316 -9.53 -0.08 -19.75
C SER A 316 -8.91 -1.03 -18.71
N ARG A 317 -8.13 -1.98 -19.22
CA ARG A 317 -7.37 -2.92 -18.41
C ARG A 317 -6.01 -3.16 -19.04
N CYS A 318 -4.99 -3.27 -18.20
CA CYS A 318 -3.64 -3.64 -18.61
C CYS A 318 -3.23 -4.97 -17.97
N ALA A 319 -2.69 -5.89 -18.75
CA ALA A 319 -2.15 -7.15 -18.23
C ALA A 319 -0.81 -6.90 -17.54
N LEU A 320 -0.57 -7.62 -16.44
CA LEU A 320 0.71 -7.67 -15.74
C LEU A 320 1.47 -8.93 -16.14
N ALA A 321 2.69 -9.08 -15.61
CA ALA A 321 3.49 -10.28 -15.78
C ALA A 321 2.71 -11.54 -15.37
N ALA A 322 2.98 -12.63 -16.09
CA ALA A 322 2.45 -13.94 -15.74
C ALA A 322 2.87 -14.32 -14.32
N ASN A 323 1.91 -14.77 -13.52
CA ASN A 323 2.08 -15.03 -12.09
C ASN A 323 2.54 -13.79 -11.31
N SER A 324 2.17 -12.57 -11.71
CA SER A 324 2.62 -11.34 -11.03
C SER A 324 2.36 -11.33 -9.54
N ASN A 325 1.12 -11.67 -9.12
CA ASN A 325 0.64 -11.44 -7.75
C ASN A 325 0.99 -10.03 -7.24
N ALA A 326 0.83 -9.03 -8.11
CA ALA A 326 1.29 -7.67 -7.85
C ALA A 326 0.68 -7.09 -6.57
N ARG A 327 1.52 -6.57 -5.68
CA ARG A 327 1.09 -6.20 -4.33
C ARG A 327 1.00 -4.69 -4.13
N ASN A 328 1.84 -3.93 -4.83
CA ASN A 328 1.86 -2.47 -4.73
C ASN A 328 2.12 -1.82 -6.10
N LEU A 329 1.75 -0.55 -6.21
CA LEU A 329 2.01 0.31 -7.35
C LEU A 329 2.23 1.76 -6.90
N THR A 330 3.09 2.48 -7.61
CA THR A 330 3.29 3.93 -7.39
C THR A 330 3.48 4.64 -8.72
N LEU A 331 3.21 5.94 -8.73
CA LEU A 331 3.65 6.84 -9.80
C LEU A 331 5.11 7.24 -9.62
N ASP A 332 5.77 7.55 -10.73
CA ASP A 332 6.97 8.38 -10.68
C ASP A 332 6.63 9.83 -10.27
N PRO A 333 7.61 10.62 -9.78
CA PRO A 333 7.35 11.99 -9.32
C PRO A 333 6.76 12.93 -10.38
N ASN A 334 6.91 12.62 -11.67
CA ASN A 334 6.33 13.42 -12.75
C ASN A 334 4.98 12.88 -13.27
N GLY A 335 4.50 11.74 -12.76
CA GLY A 335 3.23 11.13 -13.15
C GLY A 335 3.18 10.56 -14.56
N LYS A 336 4.33 10.32 -15.20
CA LYS A 336 4.44 9.75 -16.55
C LYS A 336 4.47 8.23 -16.56
N TYR A 337 4.93 7.64 -15.46
CA TYR A 337 5.13 6.21 -15.33
C TYR A 337 4.42 5.67 -14.10
N LEU A 338 3.82 4.49 -14.26
CA LEU A 338 3.31 3.67 -13.18
C LEU A 338 4.24 2.47 -12.98
N LEU A 339 4.79 2.34 -11.78
CA LEU A 339 5.64 1.22 -11.38
C LEU A 339 4.82 0.25 -10.56
N VAL A 340 4.98 -1.05 -10.80
CA VAL A 340 4.20 -2.12 -10.20
C VAL A 340 5.13 -3.18 -9.66
N ALA A 341 5.02 -3.48 -8.36
CA ALA A 341 5.80 -4.53 -7.71
C ALA A 341 5.08 -5.88 -7.86
N SER A 342 5.62 -6.75 -8.72
CA SER A 342 5.08 -8.06 -9.09
C SER A 342 5.76 -9.18 -8.30
N GLN A 343 5.27 -9.39 -7.08
CA GLN A 343 5.84 -10.25 -6.05
C GLN A 343 6.20 -11.66 -6.52
N ASP A 344 5.28 -12.37 -7.16
CA ASP A 344 5.50 -13.78 -7.53
C ASP A 344 6.23 -13.91 -8.88
N ALA A 345 6.35 -12.81 -9.64
CA ALA A 345 7.12 -12.74 -10.90
C ALA A 345 8.55 -12.19 -10.71
N ASP A 346 8.95 -11.86 -9.48
CA ASP A 346 10.30 -11.39 -9.13
C ASP A 346 10.74 -10.17 -9.94
N CYS A 347 9.83 -9.21 -10.15
CA CYS A 347 10.12 -8.01 -10.93
C CYS A 347 9.34 -6.77 -10.49
N VAL A 348 9.84 -5.61 -10.94
CA VAL A 348 9.08 -4.36 -11.04
C VAL A 348 8.78 -4.10 -12.50
N GLU A 349 7.51 -3.95 -12.84
CA GLU A 349 7.03 -3.57 -14.17
C GLU A 349 6.80 -2.05 -14.20
N CYS A 350 7.34 -1.37 -15.20
CA CYS A 350 7.20 0.07 -15.39
C CYS A 350 6.39 0.33 -16.66
N PHE A 351 5.25 1.00 -16.51
CA PHE A 351 4.31 1.30 -17.58
C PHE A 351 4.31 2.80 -17.85
N ARG A 352 4.40 3.19 -19.13
CA ARG A 352 4.11 4.55 -19.56
C ARG A 352 2.61 4.79 -19.52
N ILE A 353 2.21 5.94 -18.98
CA ILE A 353 0.81 6.36 -18.91
C ILE A 353 0.50 7.22 -20.14
N ASP A 354 -0.56 6.87 -20.84
CA ASP A 354 -1.18 7.77 -21.82
C ASP A 354 -1.96 8.86 -21.06
N PRO A 355 -1.61 10.15 -21.21
CA PRO A 355 -2.16 11.21 -20.38
C PRO A 355 -3.61 11.58 -20.71
N GLU A 356 -4.16 11.15 -21.85
CA GLU A 356 -5.53 11.46 -22.25
C GLU A 356 -6.50 10.34 -21.84
N THR A 357 -6.04 9.09 -21.93
CA THR A 357 -6.88 7.90 -21.74
C THR A 357 -6.61 7.16 -20.44
N GLY A 358 -5.46 7.42 -19.81
CA GLY A 358 -4.95 6.69 -18.66
C GLY A 358 -4.43 5.30 -19.00
N ALA A 359 -4.44 4.89 -20.28
CA ALA A 359 -3.99 3.57 -20.70
C ALA A 359 -2.51 3.34 -20.37
N LEU A 360 -2.16 2.09 -20.09
CA LEU A 360 -0.82 1.68 -19.65
C LEU A 360 -0.13 0.87 -20.74
N GLU A 361 1.08 1.29 -21.13
CA GLU A 361 1.95 0.58 -22.05
C GLU A 361 3.24 0.16 -21.32
N LEU A 362 3.57 -1.14 -21.33
CA LEU A 362 4.79 -1.63 -20.68
C LEU A 362 6.03 -1.00 -21.35
N ALA A 363 6.82 -0.27 -20.58
CA ALA A 363 8.07 0.34 -21.01
C ALA A 363 9.27 -0.53 -20.63
N HIS A 364 9.31 -0.99 -19.37
CA HIS A 364 10.43 -1.77 -18.84
C HIS A 364 9.97 -2.81 -17.81
N THR A 365 10.74 -3.89 -17.71
CA THR A 365 10.64 -4.84 -16.61
C THR A 365 12.02 -4.98 -15.98
N GLN A 366 12.12 -4.70 -14.69
CA GLN A 366 13.37 -4.81 -13.93
C GLN A 366 13.26 -5.97 -12.95
N HIS A 367 14.25 -6.86 -12.96
CA HIS A 367 14.32 -7.95 -11.98
C HIS A 367 14.52 -7.40 -10.57
N ALA A 368 13.66 -7.85 -9.65
CA ALA A 368 13.66 -7.52 -8.23
C ALA A 368 13.00 -8.70 -7.47
N PRO A 369 13.80 -9.60 -6.86
CA PRO A 369 13.27 -10.78 -6.20
C PRO A 369 12.20 -10.47 -5.15
N CYS A 370 11.06 -11.16 -5.27
CA CYS A 370 9.92 -11.07 -4.37
C CYS A 370 9.46 -9.63 -4.05
N ALA A 371 9.45 -8.76 -5.07
CA ALA A 371 9.08 -7.34 -4.95
C ALA A 371 7.67 -7.18 -4.36
N ALA A 372 7.58 -6.63 -3.15
CA ALA A 372 6.33 -6.42 -2.43
C ALA A 372 5.85 -4.96 -2.50
N ASP A 373 6.79 -4.02 -2.60
CA ASP A 373 6.52 -2.59 -2.70
C ASP A 373 7.57 -1.85 -3.52
N VAL A 374 7.21 -0.70 -4.09
CA VAL A 374 8.09 0.20 -4.83
C VAL A 374 7.75 1.65 -4.49
N ALA A 375 8.77 2.43 -4.12
CA ALA A 375 8.67 3.86 -3.86
C ALA A 375 9.68 4.64 -4.71
N VAL A 376 9.30 5.81 -5.26
CA VAL A 376 10.14 6.61 -6.17
C VAL A 376 10.27 8.05 -5.67
N ILE A 377 11.48 8.62 -5.76
CA ILE A 377 11.83 9.98 -5.29
C ILE A 377 12.45 10.87 -6.36
#